data_AF-K4FRK3-F1
#
_entry.id   AF-K4FRK3-F1
#
_cell.length_a   1.000
_cell.length_b   1.000
_cell.length_c   1.000
_cell.angle_alpha   90.00
_cell.angle_beta   90.00
_cell.angle_gamma   90.00
#
_symmetry.space_group_name_H-M   'P 1'
#
loop_
_entity.id
_entity.type
_entity.pdbx_description
1 polymer ?
#
loop_
_entity_poly.entity_id
_entity_poly.type
_entity_poly.pdbx_seq_one_letter_code
_entity_poly.pdbx_strand_id
1 'polypeptide(L)'
;MMIRTTALVCVLLVLASSCSRASNARVSELATDFGMRVFQEILQANGDRNVLFSPYGMSSLMGMVQLGASGHTLEQLQDVMGYKLQEQGIPTAIRQLQKDITAKSNQDIVHSANAMFIQRNMTLTRGFVKSCRRAFHSRPKQVFFQNPKLATHIINKWVQAQTRDMIVDFLKPGMLNSGLTRMVLGNALYFKGVWKLPFPEEGTHVRAFHREDGSDVAVTMMMQTAQLNVGEFVSPGGVYYDVVELPYGDERLSMLLAAPCRRREPLSTITNILTSHLVTTWTQSMKRVTRQLVLPRFSLESETDLKASLREMGVTDMFDIGKANFAEISKTEGLFVSKALQKVRVEVNESGTKASSATAAILYARMAPLEVVLDRPFLFFIRHNPTGAVLFSGQVMEP
;
A
#
# COMPACT_ATOMS: atom_id res chain seq x y z
N MET A 1 32.07 42.06 -4.12
CA MET A 1 32.43 40.72 -3.58
C MET A 1 31.22 40.04 -2.91
N MET A 2 30.44 40.73 -2.06
CA MET A 2 29.24 40.19 -1.40
C MET A 2 28.12 39.64 -2.33
N ILE A 3 27.88 40.26 -3.50
CA ILE A 3 26.81 39.82 -4.43
C ILE A 3 27.16 38.49 -5.12
N ARG A 4 28.45 38.21 -5.36
CA ARG A 4 28.91 36.95 -5.95
C ARG A 4 28.81 35.79 -4.95
N THR A 5 29.05 36.05 -3.66
CA THR A 5 28.92 35.04 -2.60
C THR A 5 27.46 34.68 -2.30
N THR A 6 26.54 35.65 -2.32
CA THR A 6 25.10 35.36 -2.13
C THR A 6 24.51 34.59 -3.30
N ALA A 7 24.86 34.95 -4.54
CA ALA A 7 24.44 34.18 -5.73
C ALA A 7 24.95 32.73 -5.70
N LEU A 8 26.20 32.51 -5.28
CA LEU A 8 26.78 31.16 -5.16
C LEU A 8 26.05 30.33 -4.08
N VAL A 9 25.73 30.93 -2.93
CA VAL A 9 24.96 30.27 -1.86
C VAL A 9 23.54 29.93 -2.31
N CYS A 10 22.86 30.82 -3.02
CA CYS A 10 21.53 30.54 -3.58
C CYS A 10 21.57 29.41 -4.61
N VAL A 11 22.57 29.38 -5.51
CA VAL A 11 22.73 28.31 -6.50
C VAL A 11 23.02 26.97 -5.81
N LEU A 12 23.88 26.95 -4.79
CA LEU A 12 24.17 25.73 -4.02
C LEU A 12 22.95 25.22 -3.24
N LEU A 13 22.14 26.12 -2.67
CA LEU A 13 20.88 25.75 -2.01
C LEU A 13 19.85 25.19 -2.99
N VAL A 14 19.72 25.79 -4.17
CA VAL A 14 18.84 25.29 -5.24
C VAL A 14 19.31 23.92 -5.72
N LEU A 15 20.60 23.74 -6.00
CA LEU A 15 21.16 22.45 -6.42
C LEU A 15 20.99 21.36 -5.34
N ALA A 16 21.25 21.67 -4.06
CA ALA A 16 21.03 20.75 -2.95
C ALA A 16 19.54 20.38 -2.79
N SER A 17 18.63 21.34 -2.99
CA SER A 17 17.18 21.09 -2.95
C SER A 17 16.71 20.22 -4.12
N SER A 18 17.27 20.41 -5.32
CA SER A 18 16.95 19.59 -6.49
C SER A 18 17.49 18.16 -6.37
N CYS A 19 18.73 18.01 -5.87
CA CYS A 19 19.33 16.70 -5.64
C CYS A 19 18.59 15.90 -4.56
N SER A 20 18.15 16.54 -3.48
CA SER A 20 17.35 15.88 -2.44
C SER A 20 15.96 15.48 -2.94
N ARG A 21 15.30 16.31 -3.76
CA ARG A 21 14.02 15.94 -4.41
C ARG A 21 14.15 14.75 -5.35
N ALA A 22 15.18 14.72 -6.20
CA ALA A 22 15.44 13.61 -7.10
C ALA A 22 15.72 12.30 -6.34
N SER A 23 16.51 12.37 -5.26
CA SER A 23 16.75 11.22 -4.38
C SER A 23 15.47 10.72 -3.70
N ASN A 24 14.59 11.63 -3.24
CA ASN A 24 13.33 11.24 -2.60
C ASN A 24 12.37 10.57 -3.59
N ALA A 25 12.26 11.10 -4.80
CA ALA A 25 11.43 10.52 -5.85
C ALA A 25 11.90 9.10 -6.21
N ARG A 26 13.21 8.91 -6.41
CA ARG A 26 13.79 7.59 -6.71
C ARG A 26 13.52 6.56 -5.61
N VAL A 27 13.67 6.94 -4.34
CA VAL A 27 13.41 6.01 -3.22
C VAL A 27 11.93 5.66 -3.12
N SER A 28 11.03 6.63 -3.35
CA SER A 28 9.59 6.38 -3.41
C SER A 28 9.21 5.41 -4.53
N GLU A 29 9.82 5.58 -5.71
CA GLU A 29 9.65 4.69 -6.86
C GLU A 29 10.12 3.27 -6.55
N LEU A 30 11.35 3.10 -6.06
CA LEU A 30 11.90 1.78 -5.72
C LEU A 30 11.12 1.08 -4.60
N ALA A 31 10.69 1.83 -3.58
CA ALA A 31 9.82 1.29 -2.54
C ALA A 31 8.46 0.86 -3.11
N THR A 32 7.85 1.70 -3.95
CA THR A 32 6.56 1.36 -4.59
C THR A 32 6.71 0.14 -5.48
N ASP A 33 7.78 0.06 -6.27
CA ASP A 33 8.09 -1.07 -7.13
C ASP A 33 8.23 -2.38 -6.36
N PHE A 34 9.04 -2.39 -5.30
CA PHE A 34 9.20 -3.55 -4.44
C PHE A 34 7.85 -4.04 -3.89
N GLY A 35 7.04 -3.14 -3.33
CA GLY A 35 5.73 -3.49 -2.81
C GLY A 35 4.77 -4.01 -3.89
N MET A 36 4.83 -3.45 -5.10
CA MET A 36 4.00 -3.89 -6.24
C MET A 36 4.42 -5.26 -6.77
N ARG A 37 5.72 -5.58 -6.78
CA ARG A 37 6.20 -6.94 -7.09
C ARG A 37 5.72 -7.96 -6.06
N VAL A 38 5.74 -7.62 -4.77
CA VAL A 38 5.17 -8.49 -3.72
C VAL A 38 3.67 -8.70 -3.95
N PHE A 39 2.93 -7.65 -4.32
CA PHE A 39 1.52 -7.76 -4.66
C PHE A 39 1.28 -8.69 -5.86
N GLN A 40 2.13 -8.64 -6.89
CA GLN A 40 2.06 -9.53 -8.05
C GLN A 40 2.23 -11.00 -7.66
N GLU A 41 3.19 -11.33 -6.79
CA GLU A 41 3.36 -12.68 -6.23
C GLU A 41 2.11 -13.15 -5.47
N ILE A 42 1.48 -12.25 -4.70
CA ILE A 42 0.25 -12.56 -3.96
C ILE A 42 -0.91 -12.82 -4.92
N LEU A 43 -1.05 -12.04 -6.00
CA LEU A 43 -2.07 -12.27 -7.01
C LEU A 43 -1.91 -13.64 -7.67
N GLN A 44 -0.69 -13.99 -8.08
CA GLN A 44 -0.40 -15.30 -8.69
C GLN A 44 -0.72 -16.47 -7.75
N ALA A 45 -0.46 -16.31 -6.44
CA ALA A 45 -0.75 -17.34 -5.45
C ALA A 45 -2.25 -17.47 -5.09
N ASN A 46 -3.07 -16.44 -5.36
CA ASN A 46 -4.48 -16.41 -4.94
C ASN A 46 -5.50 -16.55 -6.08
N GLY A 47 -5.06 -16.44 -7.35
CA GLY A 47 -5.93 -16.61 -8.52
C GLY A 47 -7.15 -15.70 -8.45
N ASP A 48 -8.34 -16.28 -8.58
CA ASP A 48 -9.60 -15.55 -8.75
C ASP A 48 -10.27 -15.19 -7.40
N ARG A 49 -9.46 -14.89 -6.37
CA ARG A 49 -9.96 -14.46 -5.05
C ARG A 49 -9.85 -12.94 -4.88
N ASN A 50 -10.68 -12.40 -3.99
CA ASN A 50 -10.45 -11.04 -3.51
C ASN A 50 -9.10 -10.95 -2.82
N VAL A 51 -8.30 -9.97 -3.20
CA VAL A 51 -7.00 -9.67 -2.58
C VAL A 51 -6.98 -8.21 -2.20
N LEU A 52 -6.43 -7.93 -1.03
CA LEU A 52 -6.10 -6.57 -0.60
C LEU A 52 -4.70 -6.58 0.00
N PHE A 53 -3.92 -5.56 -0.30
CA PHE A 53 -2.52 -5.45 0.09
C PHE A 53 -2.09 -3.99 0.23
N SER A 54 -1.03 -3.74 0.98
CA SER A 54 -0.38 -2.43 1.06
C SER A 54 1.08 -2.51 0.60
N PRO A 55 1.37 -2.10 -0.64
CA PRO A 55 2.74 -2.00 -1.15
C PRO A 55 3.64 -1.10 -0.28
N TYR A 56 3.13 0.08 0.09
CA TYR A 56 3.84 1.01 0.97
C TYR A 56 4.12 0.41 2.36
N GLY A 57 3.12 -0.23 2.98
CA GLY A 57 3.26 -0.86 4.28
C GLY A 57 4.32 -1.96 4.29
N MET A 58 4.30 -2.80 3.26
CA MET A 58 5.28 -3.85 3.04
C MET A 58 6.71 -3.30 2.93
N SER A 59 6.88 -2.28 2.09
CA SER A 59 8.17 -1.65 1.84
C SER A 59 8.73 -0.97 3.09
N SER A 60 7.88 -0.29 3.86
CA SER A 60 8.27 0.31 5.12
C SER A 60 8.67 -0.74 6.17
N LEU A 61 7.95 -1.87 6.24
CA LEU A 61 8.26 -2.95 7.16
C LEU A 61 9.60 -3.60 6.81
N MET A 62 9.84 -3.93 5.54
CA MET A 62 11.11 -4.52 5.10
C MET A 62 12.29 -3.56 5.23
N GLY A 63 12.08 -2.26 5.05
CA GLY A 63 13.09 -1.27 5.38
C GLY A 63 13.50 -1.32 6.86
N MET A 64 12.56 -1.49 7.79
CA MET A 64 12.91 -1.69 9.21
C MET A 64 13.74 -2.97 9.44
N VAL A 65 13.43 -4.05 8.71
CA VAL A 65 14.19 -5.32 8.77
C VAL A 65 15.61 -5.12 8.25
N GLN A 66 15.78 -4.41 7.13
CA GLN A 66 17.08 -4.12 6.51
C GLN A 66 18.03 -3.37 7.47
N LEU A 67 17.51 -2.50 8.36
CA LEU A 67 18.32 -1.83 9.37
C LEU A 67 18.89 -2.77 10.44
N GLY A 68 18.24 -3.92 10.66
CA GLY A 68 18.65 -4.92 11.64
C GLY A 68 19.49 -6.06 11.05
N ALA A 69 19.45 -6.24 9.72
CA ALA A 69 20.09 -7.35 9.02
C ALA A 69 21.59 -7.12 8.78
N SER A 70 22.33 -8.20 8.55
CA SER A 70 23.75 -8.20 8.17
C SER A 70 24.08 -9.37 7.24
N GLY A 71 25.25 -9.33 6.60
CA GLY A 71 25.71 -10.40 5.69
C GLY A 71 24.70 -10.73 4.58
N HIS A 72 24.58 -12.01 4.22
CA HIS A 72 23.67 -12.47 3.18
C HIS A 72 22.20 -12.13 3.41
N THR A 73 21.75 -12.07 4.66
CA THR A 73 20.38 -11.61 4.98
C THR A 73 20.15 -10.16 4.55
N LEU A 74 21.16 -9.30 4.73
CA LEU A 74 21.08 -7.91 4.29
C LEU A 74 21.19 -7.79 2.76
N GLU A 75 22.07 -8.57 2.14
CA GLU A 75 22.24 -8.59 0.67
C GLU A 75 20.94 -8.98 -0.03
N GLN A 76 20.30 -10.09 0.38
CA GLN A 76 18.99 -10.51 -0.17
C GLN A 76 17.94 -9.39 -0.06
N LEU A 77 17.88 -8.69 1.08
CA LEU A 77 16.94 -7.57 1.26
C LEU A 77 17.29 -6.37 0.36
N GLN A 78 18.57 -6.02 0.24
CA GLN A 78 19.01 -4.91 -0.61
C GLN A 78 18.75 -5.17 -2.10
N ASP A 79 19.02 -6.39 -2.56
CA ASP A 79 18.84 -6.79 -3.96
C ASP A 79 17.37 -6.74 -4.35
N VAL A 80 16.50 -7.31 -3.52
CA VAL A 80 15.07 -7.37 -3.82
C VAL A 80 14.41 -6.00 -3.69
N MET A 81 14.82 -5.18 -2.73
CA MET A 81 14.26 -3.83 -2.54
C MET A 81 14.82 -2.79 -3.51
N GLY A 82 16.00 -3.04 -4.10
CA GLY A 82 16.65 -2.14 -5.05
C GLY A 82 17.28 -0.88 -4.43
N TYR A 83 17.30 -0.77 -3.10
CA TYR A 83 17.93 0.34 -2.38
C TYR A 83 18.54 -0.12 -1.04
N LYS A 84 19.51 0.66 -0.55
CA LYS A 84 20.22 0.39 0.71
C LYS A 84 19.96 1.51 1.72
N LEU A 85 19.34 1.20 2.85
CA LEU A 85 19.14 2.17 3.93
C LEU A 85 20.44 2.67 4.58
N GLN A 86 21.55 1.96 4.36
CA GLN A 86 22.87 2.39 4.83
C GLN A 86 23.44 3.54 3.98
N GLU A 87 22.95 3.74 2.76
CA GLU A 87 23.40 4.83 1.89
C GLU A 87 22.98 6.20 2.43
N GLN A 88 23.86 7.19 2.21
CA GLN A 88 23.59 8.55 2.64
C GLN A 88 22.34 9.11 1.94
N GLY A 89 21.51 9.85 2.67
CA GLY A 89 20.28 10.44 2.15
C GLY A 89 19.07 9.51 2.16
N ILE A 90 19.24 8.19 1.95
CA ILE A 90 18.11 7.24 1.85
C ILE A 90 17.24 7.20 3.13
N PRO A 91 17.79 7.12 4.36
CA PRO A 91 16.97 7.20 5.58
C PRO A 91 16.17 8.49 5.70
N THR A 92 16.72 9.60 5.21
CA THR A 92 16.04 10.91 5.22
C THR A 92 14.93 10.94 4.17
N ALA A 93 15.17 10.35 2.99
CA ALA A 93 14.18 10.20 1.93
C ALA A 93 12.98 9.35 2.37
N ILE A 94 13.23 8.20 2.99
CA ILE A 94 12.18 7.33 3.55
C ILE A 94 11.38 8.06 4.62
N ARG A 95 12.06 8.78 5.53
CA ARG A 95 11.38 9.59 6.54
C ARG A 95 10.50 10.66 5.90
N GLN A 96 11.02 11.35 4.89
CA GLN A 96 10.29 12.40 4.20
C GLN A 96 9.06 11.83 3.47
N LEU A 97 9.21 10.70 2.79
CA LEU A 97 8.11 9.96 2.18
C LEU A 97 7.01 9.60 3.20
N GLN A 98 7.39 9.03 4.35
CA GLN A 98 6.44 8.73 5.42
C GLN A 98 5.73 9.99 5.92
N LYS A 99 6.47 11.10 6.09
CA LYS A 99 5.93 12.38 6.53
C LYS A 99 4.94 12.94 5.51
N ASP A 100 5.24 12.85 4.22
CA ASP A 100 4.39 13.37 3.15
C ASP A 100 3.10 12.56 3.01
N ILE A 101 3.16 11.23 3.15
CA ILE A 101 1.98 10.36 3.12
C ILE A 101 1.10 10.56 4.36
N THR A 102 1.70 10.74 5.54
CA THR A 102 0.96 10.86 6.82
C THR A 102 0.69 12.32 7.21
N ALA A 103 0.96 13.26 6.31
CA ALA A 103 0.79 14.69 6.58
C ALA A 103 -0.69 15.02 6.82
N LYS A 104 -0.97 15.78 7.89
CA LYS A 104 -2.32 16.30 8.17
C LYS A 104 -2.89 17.15 7.01
N SER A 105 -2.02 17.70 6.17
CA SER A 105 -2.41 18.46 4.98
C SER A 105 -3.18 17.64 3.96
N ASN A 106 -3.04 16.31 3.96
CA ASN A 106 -3.70 15.44 2.98
C ASN A 106 -5.23 15.31 3.22
N GLN A 107 -5.76 15.91 4.31
CA GLN A 107 -7.17 15.92 4.77
C GLN A 107 -7.82 14.54 5.00
N ASP A 108 -7.48 13.54 4.21
CA ASP A 108 -7.80 12.13 4.36
C ASP A 108 -6.95 11.47 5.44
N ILE A 109 -7.50 10.41 6.03
CA ILE A 109 -6.89 9.72 7.14
C ILE A 109 -6.19 8.45 6.62
N VAL A 110 -4.87 8.53 6.45
CA VAL A 110 -4.00 7.36 6.24
C VAL A 110 -3.34 7.00 7.57
N HIS A 111 -3.72 5.86 8.16
CA HIS A 111 -3.00 5.31 9.32
C HIS A 111 -2.18 4.09 8.89
N SER A 112 -0.87 4.20 9.03
CA SER A 112 0.07 3.11 8.81
C SER A 112 0.76 2.75 10.10
N ALA A 113 0.57 1.50 10.53
CA ALA A 113 1.14 0.95 11.76
C ALA A 113 2.18 -0.11 11.42
N ASN A 114 3.45 0.25 11.50
CA ASN A 114 4.58 -0.67 11.34
C ASN A 114 5.20 -0.98 12.69
N ALA A 115 5.29 -2.26 13.04
CA ALA A 115 5.94 -2.70 14.26
C ALA A 115 6.81 -3.94 14.04
N MET A 116 7.95 -3.91 14.72
CA MET A 116 8.78 -5.06 14.98
C MET A 116 8.66 -5.40 16.46
N PHE A 117 8.10 -6.56 16.76
CA PHE A 117 8.00 -7.11 18.11
C PHE A 117 9.12 -8.11 18.32
N ILE A 118 9.97 -7.87 19.32
CA ILE A 118 11.16 -8.68 19.62
C ILE A 118 10.97 -9.33 20.98
N GLN A 119 11.51 -10.53 21.16
CA GLN A 119 11.51 -11.22 22.44
C GLN A 119 12.05 -10.31 23.56
N ARG A 120 11.32 -10.30 24.68
CA ARG A 120 11.69 -9.55 25.88
C ARG A 120 12.99 -10.09 26.48
N ASN A 121 13.77 -9.19 27.10
CA ASN A 121 15.08 -9.40 27.72
C ASN A 121 16.27 -9.50 26.76
N MET A 122 16.06 -9.33 25.46
CA MET A 122 17.16 -9.20 24.52
C MET A 122 17.83 -7.83 24.63
N THR A 123 19.16 -7.79 24.59
CA THR A 123 19.90 -6.52 24.59
C THR A 123 19.97 -5.96 23.17
N LEU A 124 19.18 -4.92 22.91
CA LEU A 124 19.17 -4.26 21.61
C LEU A 124 20.36 -3.33 21.44
N THR A 125 20.99 -3.32 20.26
CA THR A 125 22.07 -2.36 19.99
C THR A 125 21.53 -0.93 19.95
N ARG A 126 22.31 0.01 20.48
CA ARG A 126 21.97 1.45 20.41
C ARG A 126 21.92 1.96 18.96
N GLY A 127 22.78 1.42 18.10
CA GLY A 127 22.85 1.76 16.68
C GLY A 127 21.53 1.46 15.97
N PHE A 128 21.02 0.25 16.13
CA PHE A 128 19.75 -0.16 15.53
C PHE A 128 18.56 0.67 16.03
N VAL A 129 18.42 0.87 17.34
CA VAL A 129 17.34 1.69 17.91
C VAL A 129 17.40 3.14 17.40
N LYS A 130 18.60 3.72 17.27
CA LYS A 130 18.80 5.05 16.71
C LYS A 130 18.42 5.10 15.23
N SER A 131 18.82 4.10 14.44
CA SER A 131 18.50 4.00 13.02
C SER A 131 17.00 3.84 12.77
N CYS A 132 16.29 3.01 13.53
CA CYS A 132 14.83 2.86 13.44
C CYS A 132 14.10 4.17 13.76
N ARG A 133 14.49 4.86 14.84
CA ARG A 133 13.94 6.18 15.15
C ARG A 133 14.26 7.19 14.04
N ARG A 134 15.45 7.08 13.42
CA ARG A 134 15.87 7.98 12.34
C ARG A 134 15.05 7.74 11.08
N ALA A 135 14.90 6.52 10.58
CA ALA A 135 14.23 6.31 9.30
C ALA A 135 12.69 6.28 9.42
N PHE A 136 12.14 5.68 10.48
CA PHE A 136 10.71 5.30 10.54
C PHE A 136 9.92 5.93 11.70
N HIS A 137 10.57 6.79 12.51
CA HIS A 137 10.00 7.32 13.76
C HIS A 137 9.49 6.23 14.73
N SER A 138 9.98 5.00 14.58
CA SER A 138 9.54 3.84 15.35
C SER A 138 10.66 3.29 16.22
N ARG A 139 10.26 2.48 17.21
CA ARG A 139 11.17 1.69 18.04
C ARG A 139 10.66 0.25 18.08
N PRO A 140 11.57 -0.75 18.05
CA PRO A 140 11.18 -2.13 18.30
C PRO A 140 10.49 -2.25 19.67
N LYS A 141 9.49 -3.12 19.75
CA LYS A 141 8.70 -3.35 20.95
C LYS A 141 9.09 -4.68 21.54
N GLN A 142 9.47 -4.70 22.81
CA GLN A 142 9.80 -5.95 23.48
C GLN A 142 8.56 -6.61 24.06
N VAL A 143 8.31 -7.86 23.68
CA VAL A 143 7.15 -8.66 24.11
C VAL A 143 7.64 -10.02 24.59
N PHE A 144 7.06 -10.52 25.68
CA PHE A 144 7.45 -11.79 26.28
C PHE A 144 6.74 -12.95 25.58
N PHE A 145 7.37 -13.55 24.57
CA PHE A 145 6.73 -14.59 23.76
C PHE A 145 6.61 -15.95 24.45
N GLN A 146 7.31 -16.21 25.56
CA GLN A 146 7.08 -17.43 26.36
C GLN A 146 5.67 -17.48 26.96
N ASN A 147 4.93 -16.37 26.98
CA ASN A 147 3.49 -16.36 27.22
C ASN A 147 2.72 -15.94 25.94
N PRO A 148 2.44 -16.87 25.01
CA PRO A 148 1.80 -16.57 23.73
C PRO A 148 0.46 -15.86 23.87
N LYS A 149 -0.38 -16.25 24.84
CA LYS A 149 -1.69 -15.63 25.06
C LYS A 149 -1.55 -14.15 25.40
N LEU A 150 -0.66 -13.81 26.33
CA LEU A 150 -0.39 -12.42 26.70
C LEU A 150 0.27 -11.65 25.55
N ALA A 151 1.23 -12.26 24.83
CA ALA A 151 1.88 -11.65 23.69
C ALA A 151 0.87 -11.30 22.56
N THR A 152 0.00 -12.24 22.20
CA THR A 152 -1.11 -12.03 21.25
C THR A 152 -2.00 -10.88 21.70
N HIS A 153 -2.40 -10.84 22.97
CA HIS A 153 -3.23 -9.76 23.50
C HIS A 153 -2.55 -8.38 23.40
N ILE A 154 -1.27 -8.28 23.78
CA ILE A 154 -0.51 -7.02 23.70
C ILE A 154 -0.39 -6.53 22.26
N ILE A 155 -0.08 -7.44 21.33
CA ILE A 155 0.08 -7.09 19.91
C ILE A 155 -1.26 -6.64 19.32
N ASN A 156 -2.35 -7.39 19.56
CA ASN A 156 -3.68 -7.04 19.08
C ASN A 156 -4.14 -5.69 19.65
N LYS A 157 -3.95 -5.44 20.95
CA LYS A 157 -4.29 -4.14 21.55
C LYS A 157 -3.49 -2.98 20.96
N TRP A 158 -2.22 -3.21 20.65
CA TRP A 158 -1.42 -2.20 19.97
C TRP A 158 -1.95 -1.92 18.56
N VAL A 159 -2.22 -2.96 17.75
CA VAL A 159 -2.77 -2.81 16.39
C VAL A 159 -4.13 -2.13 16.41
N GLN A 160 -5.02 -2.55 17.31
CA GLN A 160 -6.33 -1.96 17.54
C GLN A 160 -6.22 -0.45 17.78
N ALA A 161 -5.34 -0.03 18.67
CA ALA A 161 -5.12 1.39 18.97
C ALA A 161 -4.54 2.17 17.77
N GLN A 162 -3.63 1.58 16.99
CA GLN A 162 -3.07 2.25 15.82
C GLN A 162 -4.05 2.35 14.64
N THR A 163 -5.05 1.49 14.60
CA THR A 163 -6.02 1.40 13.50
C THR A 163 -7.38 1.97 13.87
N ARG A 164 -7.51 2.64 15.02
CA ARG A 164 -8.77 3.20 15.54
C ARG A 164 -9.88 2.16 15.61
N ASP A 165 -9.56 1.01 16.19
CA ASP A 165 -10.48 -0.11 16.39
C ASP A 165 -10.94 -0.82 15.11
N MET A 166 -10.39 -0.47 13.94
CA MET A 166 -10.76 -1.11 12.67
C MET A 166 -10.14 -2.50 12.50
N ILE A 167 -8.99 -2.76 13.14
CA ILE A 167 -8.33 -4.07 13.13
C ILE A 167 -8.14 -4.53 14.59
N VAL A 168 -9.03 -5.40 15.06
CA VAL A 168 -9.06 -5.89 16.45
C VAL A 168 -8.32 -7.20 16.66
N ASP A 169 -8.41 -8.12 15.70
CA ASP A 169 -7.80 -9.46 15.78
C ASP A 169 -6.70 -9.61 14.73
N PHE A 170 -5.55 -8.98 14.99
CA PHE A 170 -4.39 -9.05 14.09
C PHE A 170 -3.69 -10.42 14.14
N LEU A 171 -3.51 -10.96 15.34
CA LEU A 171 -3.02 -12.31 15.60
C LEU A 171 -4.15 -13.16 16.16
N LYS A 172 -4.43 -14.27 15.49
CA LYS A 172 -5.36 -15.30 15.98
C LYS A 172 -4.71 -16.12 17.11
N PRO A 173 -5.51 -16.71 18.02
CA PRO A 173 -5.01 -17.65 19.00
C PRO A 173 -4.22 -18.80 18.33
N GLY A 174 -3.09 -19.20 18.92
CA GLY A 174 -2.26 -20.30 18.41
C GLY A 174 -1.25 -19.91 17.32
N MET A 175 -1.25 -18.67 16.81
CA MET A 175 -0.27 -18.23 15.81
C MET A 175 1.16 -18.03 16.35
N LEU A 176 1.31 -17.89 17.68
CA LEU A 176 2.59 -17.69 18.35
C LEU A 176 3.02 -18.95 19.11
N ASN A 177 4.28 -19.35 18.97
CA ASN A 177 4.89 -20.48 19.66
C ASN A 177 5.80 -19.99 20.81
N SER A 178 5.60 -20.50 22.02
CA SER A 178 6.34 -20.06 23.23
C SER A 178 7.84 -20.35 23.20
N GLY A 179 8.25 -21.42 22.54
CA GLY A 179 9.66 -21.85 22.44
C GLY A 179 10.39 -21.24 21.24
N LEU A 180 9.70 -20.99 20.14
CA LEU A 180 10.31 -20.64 18.85
C LEU A 180 10.12 -19.17 18.43
N THR A 181 9.11 -18.48 18.93
CA THR A 181 8.87 -17.09 18.51
C THR A 181 9.93 -16.18 19.10
N ARG A 182 10.62 -15.44 18.24
CA ARG A 182 11.67 -14.48 18.63
C ARG A 182 11.44 -13.10 18.05
N MET A 183 10.88 -13.03 16.84
CA MET A 183 10.54 -11.77 16.20
C MET A 183 9.26 -11.91 15.37
N VAL A 184 8.33 -10.96 15.58
CA VAL A 184 7.09 -10.82 14.81
C VAL A 184 7.10 -9.46 14.14
N LEU A 185 6.96 -9.47 12.81
CA LEU A 185 6.81 -8.26 12.01
C LEU A 185 5.34 -8.07 11.70
N GLY A 186 4.80 -6.89 12.04
CA GLY A 186 3.40 -6.56 11.83
C GLY A 186 3.27 -5.24 11.10
N ASN A 187 2.51 -5.28 10.01
CA ASN A 187 2.03 -4.09 9.32
C ASN A 187 0.50 -4.10 9.31
N ALA A 188 -0.11 -3.05 9.84
CA ALA A 188 -1.55 -2.85 9.81
C ALA A 188 -1.84 -1.48 9.21
N LEU A 189 -2.70 -1.43 8.20
CA LEU A 189 -3.15 -0.16 7.61
C LEU A 189 -4.66 -0.09 7.57
N TYR A 190 -5.13 1.12 7.85
CA TYR A 190 -6.49 1.52 7.66
C TYR A 190 -6.49 2.84 6.90
N PHE A 191 -7.34 2.91 5.89
CA PHE A 191 -7.56 4.12 5.13
C PHE A 191 -9.03 4.53 5.17
N LYS A 192 -9.21 5.83 5.38
CA LYS A 192 -10.50 6.51 5.38
C LYS A 192 -10.34 7.81 4.61
N GLY A 193 -10.77 7.80 3.36
CA GLY A 193 -10.75 8.98 2.48
C GLY A 193 -12.15 9.47 2.17
N VAL A 194 -12.33 10.76 1.91
CA VAL A 194 -13.61 11.32 1.45
C VAL A 194 -13.48 11.64 -0.03
N TRP A 195 -14.43 11.19 -0.86
CA TRP A 195 -14.39 11.51 -2.28
C TRP A 195 -14.39 13.02 -2.48
N LYS A 196 -13.62 13.54 -3.44
CA LYS A 196 -13.73 14.95 -3.83
C LYS A 196 -15.15 15.26 -4.32
N LEU A 197 -15.75 14.33 -5.06
CA LEU A 197 -17.14 14.36 -5.49
C LEU A 197 -17.84 13.08 -5.02
N PRO A 198 -18.67 13.17 -3.96
CA PRO A 198 -19.47 12.05 -3.47
C PRO A 198 -20.43 11.50 -4.54
N PHE A 199 -20.73 10.21 -4.44
CA PHE A 199 -21.85 9.60 -5.14
C PHE A 199 -23.17 10.03 -4.47
N PRO A 200 -24.20 10.40 -5.26
CA PRO A 200 -25.55 10.61 -4.74
C PRO A 200 -26.14 9.29 -4.24
N GLU A 201 -26.65 9.27 -3.02
CA GLU A 201 -27.32 8.09 -2.43
C GLU A 201 -28.54 7.67 -3.27
N GLU A 202 -29.22 8.63 -3.93
CA GLU A 202 -30.35 8.32 -4.81
C GLU A 202 -29.93 7.58 -6.09
N GLY A 203 -28.64 7.65 -6.46
CA GLY A 203 -28.09 6.91 -7.60
C GLY A 203 -27.61 5.50 -7.24
N THR A 204 -27.66 5.12 -5.95
CA THR A 204 -27.24 3.80 -5.50
C THR A 204 -28.36 2.78 -5.65
N HIS A 205 -28.13 1.74 -6.45
CA HIS A 205 -29.10 0.70 -6.73
C HIS A 205 -28.46 -0.68 -6.81
N VAL A 206 -29.25 -1.71 -6.57
CA VAL A 206 -28.81 -3.10 -6.80
C VAL A 206 -28.69 -3.34 -8.31
N ARG A 207 -27.56 -3.86 -8.76
CA ARG A 207 -27.32 -4.33 -10.14
C ARG A 207 -26.60 -5.68 -10.12
N ALA A 208 -26.59 -6.38 -11.25
CA ALA A 208 -25.79 -7.57 -11.41
C ALA A 208 -24.29 -7.22 -11.45
N PHE A 209 -23.49 -8.04 -10.79
CA PHE A 209 -22.04 -8.12 -10.94
C PHE A 209 -21.72 -9.49 -11.54
N HIS A 210 -20.98 -9.50 -12.63
CA HIS A 210 -20.63 -10.66 -13.44
C HIS A 210 -19.30 -11.23 -12.95
N ARG A 211 -19.35 -12.39 -12.28
CA ARG A 211 -18.14 -13.09 -11.83
C ARG A 211 -17.39 -13.70 -13.00
N GLU A 212 -16.11 -14.03 -12.79
CA GLU A 212 -15.25 -14.63 -13.81
C GLU A 212 -15.69 -16.05 -14.19
N ASP A 213 -16.37 -16.77 -13.30
CA ASP A 213 -16.97 -18.09 -13.56
C ASP A 213 -18.24 -18.02 -14.45
N GLY A 214 -18.65 -16.81 -14.84
CA GLY A 214 -19.84 -16.54 -15.66
C GLY A 214 -21.15 -16.45 -14.88
N SER A 215 -21.13 -16.62 -13.55
CA SER A 215 -22.29 -16.41 -12.69
C SER A 215 -22.50 -14.94 -12.34
N ASP A 216 -23.74 -14.57 -12.01
CA ASP A 216 -24.10 -13.22 -11.59
C ASP A 216 -24.42 -13.17 -10.10
N VAL A 217 -24.09 -12.05 -9.45
CA VAL A 217 -24.49 -11.74 -8.08
C VAL A 217 -25.08 -10.34 -8.00
N ALA A 218 -26.11 -10.18 -7.17
CA ALA A 218 -26.73 -8.89 -6.94
C ALA A 218 -25.88 -8.05 -5.98
N VAL A 219 -25.43 -6.88 -6.42
CA VAL A 219 -24.52 -5.99 -5.68
C VAL A 219 -25.08 -4.58 -5.67
N THR A 220 -24.92 -3.89 -4.55
CA THR A 220 -25.21 -2.46 -4.43
C THR A 220 -24.18 -1.64 -5.22
N MET A 221 -24.61 -1.02 -6.32
CA MET A 221 -23.79 -0.19 -7.19
C MET A 221 -24.11 1.29 -6.97
N MET A 222 -23.07 2.06 -6.71
CA MET A 222 -23.12 3.52 -6.64
C MET A 222 -22.92 4.09 -8.05
N MET A 223 -23.58 5.21 -8.35
CA MET A 223 -23.52 5.82 -9.67
C MET A 223 -23.35 7.34 -9.57
N GLN A 224 -22.42 7.90 -10.35
CA GLN A 224 -22.27 9.35 -10.49
C GLN A 224 -21.91 9.72 -11.93
N THR A 225 -22.21 10.96 -12.33
CA THR A 225 -21.73 11.53 -13.60
C THR A 225 -20.86 12.74 -13.28
N ALA A 226 -19.58 12.68 -13.67
CA ALA A 226 -18.61 13.73 -13.34
C ALA A 226 -17.51 13.84 -14.41
N GLN A 227 -16.73 14.91 -14.34
CA GLN A 227 -15.45 14.98 -15.08
C GLN A 227 -14.39 14.19 -14.31
N LEU A 228 -13.97 13.07 -14.87
CA LEU A 228 -12.98 12.15 -14.30
C LEU A 228 -11.77 12.05 -15.23
N ASN A 229 -10.60 11.72 -14.68
CA ASN A 229 -9.49 11.31 -15.54
C ASN A 229 -9.73 9.85 -15.95
N VAL A 230 -9.79 9.61 -17.25
CA VAL A 230 -10.06 8.30 -17.84
C VAL A 230 -9.07 8.02 -18.96
N GLY A 231 -8.63 6.77 -19.07
CA GLY A 231 -7.76 6.30 -20.14
C GLY A 231 -8.16 4.90 -20.57
N GLU A 232 -8.08 4.66 -21.88
CA GLU A 232 -8.26 3.36 -22.50
C GLU A 232 -6.88 2.82 -22.87
N PHE A 233 -6.58 1.60 -22.46
CA PHE A 233 -5.27 0.97 -22.65
C PHE A 233 -5.44 -0.40 -23.28
N VAL A 234 -4.35 -0.93 -23.84
CA VAL A 234 -4.33 -2.23 -24.51
C VAL A 234 -3.23 -3.09 -23.90
N SER A 235 -3.58 -4.30 -23.46
CA SER A 235 -2.59 -5.27 -22.99
C SER A 235 -1.77 -5.81 -24.16
N PRO A 236 -0.60 -6.43 -23.92
CA PRO A 236 0.17 -7.10 -24.99
C PRO A 236 -0.61 -8.15 -25.77
N GLY A 237 -1.65 -8.74 -25.17
CA GLY A 237 -2.57 -9.68 -25.82
C GLY A 237 -3.67 -9.04 -26.67
N GLY A 238 -3.69 -7.71 -26.83
CA GLY A 238 -4.70 -7.00 -27.61
C GLY A 238 -6.02 -6.76 -26.86
N VAL A 239 -6.05 -6.97 -25.55
CA VAL A 239 -7.25 -6.77 -24.72
C VAL A 239 -7.33 -5.33 -24.26
N TYR A 240 -8.44 -4.68 -24.58
CA TYR A 240 -8.71 -3.31 -24.14
C TYR A 240 -9.19 -3.30 -22.69
N TYR A 241 -8.69 -2.34 -21.91
CA TYR A 241 -9.12 -2.11 -20.54
C TYR A 241 -9.20 -0.61 -20.23
N ASP A 242 -10.17 -0.26 -19.38
CA ASP A 242 -10.39 1.09 -18.92
C ASP A 242 -9.66 1.31 -17.61
N VAL A 243 -9.10 2.52 -17.45
CA VAL A 243 -8.59 3.01 -16.17
C VAL A 243 -9.27 4.34 -15.84
N VAL A 244 -9.84 4.43 -14.64
CA VAL A 244 -10.51 5.63 -14.13
C VAL A 244 -9.85 6.06 -12.83
N GLU A 245 -9.60 7.36 -12.69
CA GLU A 245 -9.14 7.96 -11.44
C GLU A 245 -10.27 8.71 -10.73
N LEU A 246 -10.51 8.34 -9.47
CA LEU A 246 -11.41 9.02 -8.55
C LEU A 246 -10.58 9.77 -7.50
N PRO A 247 -10.54 11.11 -7.54
CA PRO A 247 -9.82 11.88 -6.54
C PRO A 247 -10.54 11.88 -5.18
N TYR A 248 -9.76 11.82 -4.10
CA TYR A 248 -10.20 12.16 -2.75
C TYR A 248 -9.97 13.65 -2.48
N GLY A 249 -10.73 14.22 -1.54
CA GLY A 249 -10.53 15.56 -0.95
C GLY A 249 -9.81 16.59 -1.82
N ASP A 250 -8.56 16.88 -1.46
CA ASP A 250 -7.68 17.89 -2.08
C ASP A 250 -6.89 17.39 -3.31
N GLU A 251 -7.27 16.23 -3.86
CA GLU A 251 -6.66 15.54 -5.00
C GLU A 251 -5.23 15.00 -4.76
N ARG A 252 -4.70 15.06 -3.54
CA ARG A 252 -3.41 14.44 -3.22
C ARG A 252 -3.47 12.91 -3.19
N LEU A 253 -4.63 12.37 -2.91
CA LEU A 253 -4.91 10.94 -2.97
C LEU A 253 -5.96 10.70 -4.05
N SER A 254 -5.82 9.58 -4.75
CA SER A 254 -6.84 9.10 -5.68
C SER A 254 -6.95 7.58 -5.64
N MET A 255 -8.14 7.09 -5.97
CA MET A 255 -8.37 5.68 -6.29
C MET A 255 -8.31 5.51 -7.80
N LEU A 256 -7.39 4.69 -8.28
CA LEU A 256 -7.37 4.19 -9.64
C LEU A 256 -8.19 2.90 -9.70
N LEU A 257 -9.04 2.76 -10.69
CA LEU A 257 -9.83 1.58 -10.98
C LEU A 257 -9.45 1.09 -12.37
N ALA A 258 -9.12 -0.20 -12.52
CA ALA A 258 -8.76 -0.78 -13.81
C ALA A 258 -9.57 -2.06 -14.05
N ALA A 259 -10.26 -2.14 -15.19
CA ALA A 259 -11.08 -3.29 -15.56
C ALA A 259 -11.02 -3.54 -17.08
N PRO A 260 -11.03 -4.80 -17.54
CA PRO A 260 -11.16 -5.10 -18.96
C PRO A 260 -12.42 -4.46 -19.54
N CYS A 261 -12.40 -3.94 -20.78
CA CYS A 261 -13.59 -3.28 -21.35
C CYS A 261 -14.73 -4.27 -21.65
N ARG A 262 -14.40 -5.55 -21.87
CA ARG A 262 -15.36 -6.61 -22.21
C ARG A 262 -15.51 -7.59 -21.06
N ARG A 263 -16.74 -7.99 -20.76
CA ARG A 263 -17.09 -8.92 -19.66
C ARG A 263 -16.44 -10.31 -19.75
N ARG A 264 -16.12 -10.78 -20.95
CA ARG A 264 -15.52 -12.11 -21.17
C ARG A 264 -14.01 -12.14 -21.00
N GLU A 265 -13.37 -10.97 -20.91
CA GLU A 265 -11.93 -10.88 -20.80
C GLU A 265 -11.53 -11.02 -19.32
N PRO A 266 -10.62 -11.95 -18.98
CA PRO A 266 -10.28 -12.19 -17.60
C PRO A 266 -9.44 -11.06 -17.03
N LEU A 267 -9.53 -10.84 -15.72
CA LEU A 267 -8.76 -9.78 -15.04
C LEU A 267 -7.24 -10.06 -15.11
N SER A 268 -6.88 -11.35 -15.27
CA SER A 268 -5.52 -11.81 -15.46
C SER A 268 -4.79 -11.14 -16.64
N THR A 269 -5.53 -10.63 -17.63
CA THR A 269 -4.97 -9.85 -18.75
C THR A 269 -4.28 -8.55 -18.30
N ILE A 270 -4.68 -8.00 -17.15
CA ILE A 270 -4.11 -6.80 -16.53
C ILE A 270 -3.13 -7.18 -15.41
N THR A 271 -3.50 -8.13 -14.54
CA THR A 271 -2.64 -8.48 -13.39
C THR A 271 -1.29 -9.06 -13.80
N ASN A 272 -1.23 -9.81 -14.91
CA ASN A 272 0.02 -10.43 -15.39
C ASN A 272 1.06 -9.40 -15.88
N ILE A 273 0.63 -8.19 -16.25
CA ILE A 273 1.52 -7.11 -16.73
C ILE A 273 1.70 -5.99 -15.70
N LEU A 274 1.12 -6.16 -14.51
CA LEU A 274 1.05 -5.11 -13.50
C LEU A 274 2.44 -4.78 -12.97
N THR A 275 2.83 -3.51 -13.08
CA THR A 275 4.07 -2.96 -12.54
C THR A 275 3.84 -1.57 -11.97
N SER A 276 4.75 -1.10 -11.11
CA SER A 276 4.76 0.29 -10.63
C SER A 276 4.83 1.31 -11.78
N HIS A 277 5.61 0.99 -12.82
CA HIS A 277 5.73 1.78 -14.04
C HIS A 277 4.42 1.84 -14.83
N LEU A 278 3.69 0.72 -14.95
CA LEU A 278 2.40 0.69 -15.62
C LEU A 278 1.38 1.59 -14.91
N VAL A 279 1.30 1.51 -13.57
CA VAL A 279 0.42 2.39 -12.77
C VAL A 279 0.78 3.87 -13.00
N THR A 280 2.07 4.19 -13.07
CA THR A 280 2.53 5.55 -13.37
C THR A 280 2.15 5.98 -14.79
N THR A 281 2.30 5.09 -15.77
CA THR A 281 1.91 5.32 -17.17
C THR A 281 0.43 5.63 -17.30
N TRP A 282 -0.43 4.94 -16.54
CA TRP A 282 -1.86 5.25 -16.49
C TRP A 282 -2.09 6.71 -16.09
N THR A 283 -1.54 7.12 -14.95
CA THR A 283 -1.70 8.49 -14.42
C THR A 283 -1.22 9.60 -15.36
N GLN A 284 -0.23 9.31 -16.21
CA GLN A 284 0.30 10.28 -17.17
C GLN A 284 -0.47 10.37 -18.48
N SER A 285 -1.26 9.33 -18.81
CA SER A 285 -1.89 9.18 -20.14
C SER A 285 -3.41 9.40 -20.12
N MET A 286 -4.03 9.47 -18.95
CA MET A 286 -5.46 9.73 -18.82
C MET A 286 -5.84 11.15 -19.21
N LYS A 287 -7.08 11.32 -19.69
CA LYS A 287 -7.65 12.61 -20.05
C LYS A 287 -8.84 12.91 -19.19
N ARG A 288 -9.01 14.19 -18.83
CA ARG A 288 -10.17 14.66 -18.08
C ARG A 288 -11.39 14.72 -19.01
N VAL A 289 -12.35 13.85 -18.79
CA VAL A 289 -13.56 13.70 -19.63
C VAL A 289 -14.80 13.46 -18.77
N THR A 290 -15.97 13.89 -19.26
CA THR A 290 -17.23 13.56 -18.60
C THR A 290 -17.58 12.09 -18.86
N ARG A 291 -17.79 11.33 -17.77
CA ARG A 291 -18.25 9.94 -17.80
C ARG A 291 -19.28 9.70 -16.71
N GLN A 292 -20.19 8.77 -16.97
CA GLN A 292 -20.98 8.16 -15.91
C GLN A 292 -20.19 6.97 -15.36
N LEU A 293 -19.87 6.99 -14.08
CA LEU A 293 -19.17 5.92 -13.39
C LEU A 293 -20.16 5.12 -12.55
N VAL A 294 -20.12 3.79 -12.70
CA VAL A 294 -20.87 2.85 -11.87
C VAL A 294 -19.85 1.98 -11.12
N LEU A 295 -19.84 2.06 -9.79
CA LEU A 295 -18.85 1.42 -8.93
C LEU A 295 -19.55 0.66 -7.80
N PRO A 296 -19.15 -0.59 -7.48
CA PRO A 296 -19.68 -1.29 -6.33
C PRO A 296 -19.42 -0.56 -5.02
N ARG A 297 -20.38 -0.62 -4.10
CA ARG A 297 -20.14 -0.36 -2.69
C ARG A 297 -19.59 -1.64 -2.08
N PHE A 298 -18.39 -1.60 -1.50
CA PHE A 298 -17.73 -2.80 -0.99
C PHE A 298 -16.88 -2.54 0.26
N SER A 299 -16.59 -3.62 0.99
CA SER A 299 -15.64 -3.61 2.10
C SER A 299 -14.77 -4.86 2.01
N LEU A 300 -13.46 -4.66 1.86
CA LEU A 300 -12.50 -5.76 1.84
C LEU A 300 -11.61 -5.72 3.07
N GLU A 301 -11.38 -6.91 3.63
CA GLU A 301 -10.39 -7.15 4.67
C GLU A 301 -9.54 -8.35 4.26
N SER A 302 -8.23 -8.24 4.46
CA SER A 302 -7.26 -9.29 4.12
C SER A 302 -6.23 -9.45 5.22
N GLU A 303 -5.79 -10.69 5.39
CA GLU A 303 -4.69 -11.08 6.27
C GLU A 303 -3.71 -11.91 5.45
N THR A 304 -2.50 -11.40 5.25
CA THR A 304 -1.48 -12.02 4.39
C THR A 304 -0.26 -12.42 5.21
N ASP A 305 0.14 -13.69 5.11
CA ASP A 305 1.46 -14.15 5.55
C ASP A 305 2.48 -13.87 4.44
N LEU A 306 3.39 -12.94 4.71
CA LEU A 306 4.34 -12.41 3.73
C LEU A 306 5.48 -13.38 3.44
N LYS A 307 5.64 -14.44 4.25
CA LYS A 307 6.80 -15.32 4.21
C LYS A 307 6.94 -16.07 2.89
N ALA A 308 5.83 -16.56 2.32
CA ALA A 308 5.86 -17.32 1.08
C ALA A 308 6.29 -16.44 -0.10
N SER A 309 5.60 -15.32 -0.32
CA SER A 309 5.91 -14.37 -1.40
C SER A 309 7.34 -13.83 -1.30
N LEU A 310 7.81 -13.51 -0.09
CA LEU A 310 9.19 -13.03 0.11
C LEU A 310 10.25 -14.08 -0.22
N ARG A 311 9.97 -15.36 0.04
CA ARG A 311 10.89 -16.46 -0.30
C ARG A 311 10.98 -16.68 -1.80
N GLU A 312 9.87 -16.63 -2.51
CA GLU A 312 9.85 -16.71 -3.99
C GLU A 312 10.65 -15.57 -4.62
N MET A 313 10.64 -14.38 -4.00
CA MET A 313 11.45 -13.25 -4.42
C MET A 313 12.94 -13.35 -4.01
N GLY A 314 13.38 -14.43 -3.36
CA GLY A 314 14.78 -14.65 -2.97
C GLY A 314 15.16 -14.18 -1.56
N VAL A 315 14.21 -13.71 -0.75
CA VAL A 315 14.45 -13.35 0.66
C VAL A 315 14.21 -14.56 1.56
N THR A 316 15.23 -15.40 1.71
CA THR A 316 15.09 -16.69 2.42
C THR A 316 15.71 -16.69 3.80
N ASP A 317 16.89 -16.08 3.96
CA ASP A 317 17.75 -16.28 5.13
C ASP A 317 17.12 -15.72 6.40
N MET A 318 16.42 -14.58 6.31
CA MET A 318 15.79 -13.97 7.47
C MET A 318 14.74 -14.86 8.15
N PHE A 319 14.22 -15.87 7.46
CA PHE A 319 13.23 -16.82 7.97
C PHE A 319 13.82 -18.13 8.48
N ASP A 320 15.13 -18.30 8.38
CA ASP A 320 15.86 -19.51 8.71
C ASP A 320 16.67 -19.31 10.00
N ILE A 321 16.48 -20.22 10.97
CA ILE A 321 17.12 -20.09 12.28
C ILE A 321 18.64 -20.23 12.24
N GLY A 322 19.20 -20.94 11.26
CA GLY A 322 20.63 -21.17 11.11
C GLY A 322 21.33 -20.17 10.18
N LYS A 323 20.58 -19.48 9.31
CA LYS A 323 21.13 -18.52 8.34
C LYS A 323 20.83 -17.06 8.65
N ALA A 324 19.72 -16.77 9.35
CA ALA A 324 19.31 -15.40 9.62
C ALA A 324 20.41 -14.64 10.39
N ASN A 325 20.83 -13.51 9.82
CA ASN A 325 21.82 -12.66 10.44
C ASN A 325 21.22 -11.29 10.75
N PHE A 326 20.88 -11.11 12.03
CA PHE A 326 20.35 -9.87 12.60
C PHE A 326 21.31 -9.25 13.63
N ALA A 327 22.62 -9.33 13.36
CA ALA A 327 23.65 -8.85 14.28
C ALA A 327 23.55 -7.35 14.59
N GLU A 328 22.89 -6.55 13.75
CA GLU A 328 22.63 -5.14 14.08
C GLU A 328 21.54 -4.99 15.13
N ILE A 329 20.60 -5.94 15.27
CA ILE A 329 19.57 -5.90 16.31
C ILE A 329 20.16 -6.27 17.68
N SER A 330 20.87 -7.39 17.77
CA SER A 330 21.50 -7.90 18.99
C SER A 330 22.85 -8.56 18.65
N LYS A 331 23.86 -8.31 19.49
CA LYS A 331 25.20 -8.93 19.33
C LYS A 331 25.35 -10.23 20.12
N THR A 332 24.43 -10.52 21.04
CA THR A 332 24.57 -11.62 22.02
C THR A 332 23.68 -12.83 21.72
N GLU A 333 22.63 -12.66 20.92
CA GLU A 333 21.62 -13.68 20.69
C GLU A 333 21.23 -13.71 19.21
N GLY A 334 21.16 -14.91 18.63
CA GLY A 334 20.66 -15.13 17.28
C GLY A 334 19.17 -14.80 17.17
N LEU A 335 18.78 -14.24 16.04
CA LEU A 335 17.40 -13.84 15.74
C LEU A 335 17.02 -14.29 14.34
N PHE A 336 15.74 -14.56 14.14
CA PHE A 336 15.13 -14.80 12.83
C PHE A 336 13.68 -14.30 12.86
N VAL A 337 13.13 -14.01 11.69
CA VAL A 337 11.73 -13.62 11.51
C VAL A 337 10.85 -14.87 11.69
N SER A 338 10.15 -14.94 12.81
CA SER A 338 9.23 -16.05 13.09
C SER A 338 7.92 -15.90 12.30
N LYS A 339 7.40 -14.67 12.21
CA LYS A 339 6.17 -14.30 11.49
C LYS A 339 6.33 -12.94 10.85
N ALA A 340 5.81 -12.78 9.62
CA ALA A 340 5.68 -11.51 8.94
C ALA A 340 4.27 -11.40 8.37
N LEU A 341 3.47 -10.51 8.95
CA LEU A 341 2.03 -10.43 8.68
C LEU A 341 1.64 -9.02 8.25
N GLN A 342 0.77 -8.96 7.25
CA GLN A 342 0.10 -7.73 6.87
C GLN A 342 -1.41 -7.92 6.97
N LYS A 343 -2.08 -6.99 7.66
CA LYS A 343 -3.55 -6.94 7.74
C LYS A 343 -4.05 -5.59 7.27
N VAL A 344 -4.96 -5.61 6.32
CA VAL A 344 -5.41 -4.42 5.60
C VAL A 344 -6.92 -4.43 5.48
N ARG A 345 -7.54 -3.27 5.67
CA ARG A 345 -8.98 -3.08 5.47
C ARG A 345 -9.27 -1.81 4.69
N VAL A 346 -10.16 -1.91 3.71
CA VAL A 346 -10.66 -0.79 2.89
C VAL A 346 -12.19 -0.86 2.85
N GLU A 347 -12.83 0.29 3.01
CA GLU A 347 -14.28 0.45 2.89
C GLU A 347 -14.60 1.56 1.88
N VAL A 348 -15.42 1.22 0.89
CA VAL A 348 -15.83 2.09 -0.21
C VAL A 348 -17.34 2.29 -0.16
N ASN A 349 -17.76 3.54 -0.01
CA ASN A 349 -19.18 3.94 0.00
C ASN A 349 -19.39 5.31 -0.70
N GLU A 350 -20.62 5.79 -0.68
CA GLU A 350 -21.13 6.90 -1.50
C GLU A 350 -20.38 8.20 -1.21
N SER A 351 -20.08 8.44 0.05
CA SER A 351 -19.34 9.62 0.50
C SER A 351 -17.82 9.50 0.40
N GLY A 352 -17.32 8.31 0.06
CA GLY A 352 -15.93 7.91 0.25
C GLY A 352 -15.90 6.91 1.38
N THR A 353 -15.49 7.38 2.54
CA THR A 353 -15.55 6.63 3.78
C THR A 353 -16.25 7.45 4.87
N LYS A 354 -17.49 7.92 4.63
CA LYS A 354 -18.37 8.78 5.48
C LYS A 354 -18.04 10.29 5.54
N ALA A 355 -18.68 11.10 4.69
CA ALA A 355 -19.91 11.87 4.96
C ALA A 355 -20.34 12.77 3.76
N SER A 356 -21.64 13.12 3.75
CA SER A 356 -22.51 13.70 2.70
C SER A 356 -22.25 15.18 2.33
N SER A 357 -22.50 15.57 1.07
CA SER A 357 -23.58 16.50 0.65
C SER A 357 -23.49 16.90 -0.83
N ALA A 358 -24.66 17.19 -1.39
CA ALA A 358 -25.03 17.47 -2.78
C ALA A 358 -24.50 18.81 -3.35
N THR A 359 -24.48 18.97 -4.68
CA THR A 359 -25.44 19.81 -5.46
C THR A 359 -25.02 19.93 -6.94
N ALA A 360 -26.04 20.04 -7.80
CA ALA A 360 -26.10 20.74 -9.10
C ALA A 360 -25.76 19.96 -10.38
N ALA A 361 -26.82 19.36 -10.93
CA ALA A 361 -26.98 19.09 -12.35
C ALA A 361 -26.75 20.37 -13.17
N ILE A 362 -25.70 20.36 -14.00
CA ILE A 362 -25.53 21.31 -15.09
C ILE A 362 -25.92 20.57 -16.37
N LEU A 363 -27.12 20.86 -16.85
CA LEU A 363 -27.63 20.47 -18.16
C LEU A 363 -26.76 21.05 -19.27
N TYR A 364 -26.10 20.21 -20.08
CA TYR A 364 -25.86 20.48 -21.50
C TYR A 364 -25.79 19.19 -22.34
N ALA A 365 -26.51 19.25 -23.48
CA ALA A 365 -26.46 18.43 -24.70
C ALA A 365 -27.04 16.99 -24.70
N ARG A 366 -27.80 16.71 -25.78
CA ARG A 366 -28.64 15.53 -26.06
C ARG A 366 -27.88 14.22 -26.36
N MET A 367 -26.74 13.98 -25.74
CA MET A 367 -26.04 12.68 -25.83
C MET A 367 -25.86 12.12 -24.43
N ALA A 368 -26.29 10.87 -24.22
CA ALA A 368 -26.02 10.18 -22.96
C ALA A 368 -24.50 10.13 -22.74
N PRO A 369 -23.99 10.51 -21.54
CA PRO A 369 -22.57 10.39 -21.25
C PRO A 369 -22.14 8.92 -21.37
N LEU A 370 -20.95 8.68 -21.92
CA LEU A 370 -20.40 7.33 -21.98
C LEU A 370 -20.22 6.76 -20.56
N GLU A 371 -20.58 5.49 -20.39
CA GLU A 371 -20.50 4.80 -19.10
C GLU A 371 -19.15 4.09 -18.94
N VAL A 372 -18.63 4.12 -17.71
CA VAL A 372 -17.62 3.18 -17.24
C VAL A 372 -18.25 2.38 -16.10
N VAL A 373 -18.45 1.08 -16.32
CA VAL A 373 -19.19 0.20 -15.43
C VAL A 373 -18.27 -0.87 -14.86
N LEU A 374 -18.12 -0.87 -13.54
CA LEU A 374 -17.32 -1.84 -12.78
C LEU A 374 -18.22 -2.97 -12.28
N ASP A 375 -18.92 -3.63 -13.21
CA ASP A 375 -19.85 -4.75 -12.97
C ASP A 375 -19.20 -6.13 -13.16
N ARG A 376 -17.88 -6.20 -13.05
CA ARG A 376 -17.05 -7.38 -13.30
C ARG A 376 -15.72 -7.24 -12.57
N PRO A 377 -14.92 -8.31 -12.43
CA PRO A 377 -13.64 -8.25 -11.76
C PRO A 377 -12.77 -7.06 -12.17
N PHE A 378 -12.22 -6.37 -11.17
CA PHE A 378 -11.43 -5.17 -11.36
C PHE A 378 -10.31 -5.04 -10.34
N LEU A 379 -9.29 -4.27 -10.72
CA LEU A 379 -8.23 -3.84 -9.82
C LEU A 379 -8.53 -2.44 -9.28
N PHE A 380 -8.11 -2.18 -8.06
CA PHE A 380 -8.05 -0.83 -7.54
C PHE A 380 -6.73 -0.52 -6.84
N PHE A 381 -6.34 0.75 -6.89
CA PHE A 381 -5.14 1.26 -6.24
C PHE A 381 -5.45 2.58 -5.54
N ILE A 382 -5.04 2.73 -4.28
CA ILE A 382 -5.09 4.03 -3.59
C ILE A 382 -3.69 4.60 -3.60
N ARG A 383 -3.51 5.73 -4.30
CA ARG A 383 -2.20 6.31 -4.61
C ARG A 383 -2.08 7.70 -4.02
N HIS A 384 -0.94 7.99 -3.40
CA HIS A 384 -0.54 9.35 -3.03
C HIS A 384 0.16 10.02 -4.20
N ASN A 385 -0.56 10.89 -4.89
CA ASN A 385 -0.16 11.49 -6.16
C ASN A 385 1.16 12.26 -6.11
N PRO A 386 1.44 13.09 -5.08
CA PRO A 386 2.68 13.85 -5.00
C PRO A 386 3.95 12.98 -4.92
N THR A 387 3.88 11.79 -4.30
CA THR A 387 5.05 10.92 -4.14
C THR A 387 5.03 9.70 -5.07
N GLY A 388 3.90 9.45 -5.72
CA GLY A 388 3.66 8.24 -6.51
C GLY A 388 3.49 6.96 -5.70
N ALA A 389 3.47 7.05 -4.36
CA ALA A 389 3.38 5.88 -3.50
C ALA A 389 2.01 5.21 -3.60
N VAL A 390 2.01 3.89 -3.84
CA VAL A 390 0.80 3.06 -3.80
C VAL A 390 0.58 2.58 -2.37
N LEU A 391 -0.47 3.10 -1.74
CA LEU A 391 -0.80 2.82 -0.35
C LEU A 391 -1.59 1.52 -0.20
N PHE A 392 -2.52 1.28 -1.11
CA PHE A 392 -3.35 0.08 -1.16
C PHE A 392 -3.44 -0.42 -2.60
N SER A 393 -3.50 -1.73 -2.74
CA SER A 393 -3.73 -2.43 -4.00
C SER A 393 -4.70 -3.56 -3.73
N GLY A 394 -5.69 -3.73 -4.59
CA GLY A 394 -6.64 -4.80 -4.44
C GLY A 394 -7.18 -5.32 -5.75
N GLN A 395 -7.57 -6.58 -5.70
CA GLN A 395 -8.32 -7.30 -6.71
C GLN A 395 -9.70 -7.57 -6.13
N VAL A 396 -10.74 -7.12 -6.82
CA VAL A 396 -12.14 -7.36 -6.47
C VAL A 396 -12.71 -8.31 -7.52
N MET A 397 -12.88 -9.57 -7.11
CA MET A 397 -13.52 -10.64 -7.88
C MET A 397 -15.00 -10.76 -7.53
N GLU A 398 -15.36 -10.39 -6.30
CA GLU A 398 -16.73 -10.30 -5.81
C GLU A 398 -16.80 -9.21 -4.72
N PRO A 399 -17.45 -8.07 -4.96
CA PRO A 399 -17.47 -6.91 -4.04
C PRO A 399 -18.28 -7.09 -2.75
#